data_AF-A0A919TQ65-F1
#
_entry.id   AF-A0A919TQ65-F1
#
_cell.length_a   1.000
_cell.length_b   1.000
_cell.length_c   1.000
_cell.angle_alpha   90.00
_cell.angle_beta   90.00
_cell.angle_gamma   90.00
#
_symmetry.space_group_name_H-M   'P 1'
#
loop_
_entity.id
_entity.type
_entity.pdbx_description
1 polymer ?
#
loop_
_entity_poly.entity_id
_entity_poly.type
_entity_poly.pdbx_seq_one_letter_code
_entity_poly.pdbx_strand_id
1 'polypeptide(L)'
;MIEIRALASRPDRSNHPEGHLAEIRLIADVCHNLPGADQPRPVGEYDGLVYTWQTANDFQRSWLRKHFAQAGIDTAFLEQAPLLPRPATAPDTRPTWKHWQFPRDPKAFIAVNSMTLANLVRRAQAVEHHDPTYGPVRTAFIEWFLDHLHPDGRHILRLSRQDETQFRPDGPGDLRQYRALVIMSDGALIVDHPRLRATDVAALPSNLFLLRRLQLAAVPPRGRERDAGLWARHHRATHPACRDWTVLNTPDDA
;
A
#
# COMPACT_ATOMS: atom_id res chain seq x y z
N MET A 1 1.64 -14.77 19.27
CA MET A 1 1.04 -14.06 20.42
C MET A 1 1.65 -14.46 21.78
N ILE A 2 1.98 -15.73 22.03
CA ILE A 2 2.56 -16.20 23.31
C ILE A 2 3.96 -15.60 23.59
N GLU A 3 4.83 -15.50 22.57
CA GLU A 3 6.17 -14.91 22.73
C GLU A 3 6.12 -13.40 23.07
N ILE A 4 5.20 -12.63 22.48
CA ILE A 4 5.00 -11.21 22.84
C ILE A 4 4.60 -11.07 24.32
N ARG A 5 3.67 -11.91 24.80
CA ARG A 5 3.25 -11.91 26.21
C ARG A 5 4.39 -12.32 27.14
N ALA A 6 5.21 -13.29 26.72
CA ALA A 6 6.37 -13.74 27.48
C ALA A 6 7.46 -12.66 27.56
N LEU A 7 7.76 -11.97 26.47
CA LEU A 7 8.72 -10.85 26.43
C LEU A 7 8.22 -9.64 27.24
N ALA A 8 6.92 -9.34 27.20
CA ALA A 8 6.31 -8.28 28.00
C ALA A 8 6.37 -8.58 29.51
N SER A 9 6.29 -9.86 29.89
CA SER A 9 6.32 -10.29 31.30
C SER A 9 7.74 -10.55 31.82
N ARG A 10 8.71 -10.79 30.93
CA ARG A 10 10.11 -11.09 31.27
C ARG A 10 11.06 -10.41 30.25
N PRO A 11 11.29 -9.09 30.40
CA PRO A 11 12.12 -8.30 29.49
C PRO A 11 13.54 -8.84 29.26
N ASP A 12 14.14 -9.43 30.30
CA ASP A 12 15.52 -9.96 30.28
C ASP A 12 15.71 -11.16 29.35
N ARG A 13 14.61 -11.72 28.81
CA ARG A 13 14.67 -12.80 27.82
C ARG A 13 14.85 -12.32 26.38
N SER A 14 14.82 -11.01 26.17
CA SER A 14 15.07 -10.41 24.86
C SER A 14 16.52 -10.66 24.45
N ASN A 15 16.70 -11.15 23.23
CA ASN A 15 18.02 -11.28 22.62
C ASN A 15 18.27 -10.19 21.57
N HIS A 16 17.28 -9.32 21.32
CA HIS A 16 17.44 -8.20 20.40
C HIS A 16 18.34 -7.10 21.00
N PRO A 17 19.33 -6.55 20.24
CA PRO A 17 20.28 -5.55 20.74
C PRO A 17 19.62 -4.23 21.18
N GLU A 18 18.46 -3.90 20.60
CA GLU A 18 17.66 -2.72 20.98
C GLU A 18 16.67 -3.00 22.13
N GLY A 19 16.69 -4.20 22.70
CA GLY A 19 15.88 -4.61 23.84
C GLY A 19 14.47 -5.12 23.50
N HIS A 20 13.77 -5.56 24.54
CA HIS A 20 12.53 -6.34 24.43
C HIS A 20 11.37 -5.64 23.71
N LEU A 21 11.25 -4.30 23.82
CA LEU A 21 10.20 -3.56 23.12
C LEU A 21 10.42 -3.52 21.61
N ALA A 22 11.69 -3.43 21.16
CA ALA A 22 12.02 -3.52 19.74
C ALA A 22 11.72 -4.94 19.23
N GLU A 23 12.07 -5.97 20.00
CA GLU A 23 11.77 -7.36 19.69
C GLU A 23 10.25 -7.61 19.57
N ILE A 24 9.47 -7.12 20.54
CA ILE A 24 8.00 -7.20 20.52
C ILE A 24 7.43 -6.50 19.28
N ARG A 25 7.92 -5.30 18.94
CA ARG A 25 7.47 -4.56 17.75
C ARG A 25 7.74 -5.35 16.47
N LEU A 26 8.92 -5.93 16.33
CA LEU A 26 9.28 -6.72 15.15
C LEU A 26 8.46 -8.00 15.01
N ILE A 27 8.24 -8.72 16.12
CA ILE A 27 7.38 -9.93 16.13
C ILE A 27 5.94 -9.55 15.83
N ALA A 28 5.44 -8.47 16.42
CA ALA A 28 4.10 -7.97 16.14
C ALA A 28 3.98 -7.63 14.65
N ASP A 29 4.89 -6.84 14.09
CA ASP A 29 4.88 -6.44 12.68
C ASP A 29 4.79 -7.65 11.73
N VAL A 30 5.62 -8.69 11.94
CA VAL A 30 5.54 -9.93 11.16
C VAL A 30 4.19 -10.63 11.31
N CYS A 31 3.72 -10.79 12.55
CA CYS A 31 2.44 -11.43 12.84
C CYS A 31 1.25 -10.70 12.20
N HIS A 32 1.33 -9.37 12.06
CA HIS A 32 0.30 -8.55 11.41
C HIS A 32 0.35 -8.63 9.87
N ASN A 33 1.51 -8.97 9.31
CA ASN A 33 1.68 -9.07 7.86
C ASN A 33 1.45 -10.49 7.34
N LEU A 34 1.64 -11.52 8.17
CA LEU A 34 1.28 -12.90 7.86
C LEU A 34 -0.18 -12.99 7.40
N PRO A 35 -0.49 -13.81 6.38
CA PRO A 35 -1.87 -14.07 5.99
C PRO A 35 -2.59 -14.69 7.20
N GLY A 36 -3.55 -13.96 7.76
CA GLY A 36 -4.35 -14.43 8.87
C GLY A 36 -5.32 -15.52 8.43
N ALA A 37 -5.60 -16.47 9.32
CA ALA A 37 -6.71 -17.40 9.17
C ALA A 37 -8.07 -16.67 9.15
N ASP A 38 -8.16 -15.45 9.71
CA ASP A 38 -9.42 -14.72 9.87
C ASP A 38 -9.79 -13.82 8.68
N GLN A 39 -8.88 -13.58 7.73
CA GLN A 39 -9.18 -12.85 6.48
C GLN A 39 -8.32 -13.40 5.34
N PRO A 40 -8.82 -14.38 4.57
CA PRO A 40 -8.14 -14.81 3.35
C PRO A 40 -7.95 -13.60 2.43
N ARG A 41 -6.69 -13.25 2.14
CA ARG A 41 -6.38 -12.23 1.13
C ARG A 41 -6.75 -12.81 -0.24
N PRO A 42 -7.40 -12.03 -1.13
CA PRO A 42 -7.79 -12.52 -2.45
C PRO A 42 -6.56 -13.09 -3.18
N VAL A 43 -6.69 -14.31 -3.68
CA VAL A 43 -5.68 -14.93 -4.55
C VAL A 43 -5.50 -14.02 -5.77
N GLY A 44 -4.25 -13.76 -6.18
CA GLY A 44 -3.95 -13.05 -7.44
C GLY A 44 -3.12 -11.77 -7.31
N GLU A 45 -2.98 -11.17 -6.12
CA GLU A 45 -2.20 -9.94 -5.92
C GLU A 45 -0.98 -10.11 -5.00
N TYR A 46 -0.19 -11.14 -5.27
CA TYR A 46 0.90 -11.69 -4.44
C TYR A 46 0.42 -12.55 -3.27
N ASP A 47 1.11 -13.68 -3.10
CA ASP A 47 0.99 -14.49 -1.89
C ASP A 47 1.43 -13.65 -0.69
N GLY A 48 0.51 -13.38 0.23
CA GLY A 48 0.79 -12.58 1.44
C GLY A 48 1.92 -13.15 2.29
N LEU A 49 2.16 -14.45 2.19
CA LEU A 49 3.29 -15.13 2.81
C LEU A 49 4.61 -14.79 2.13
N VAL A 50 4.64 -14.79 0.78
CA VAL A 50 5.79 -14.36 -0.03
C VAL A 50 6.11 -12.89 0.22
N TYR A 51 5.09 -12.03 0.29
CA TYR A 51 5.28 -10.61 0.63
C TYR A 51 5.92 -10.43 2.00
N THR A 52 5.33 -11.04 3.03
CA THR A 52 5.84 -10.95 4.41
C THR A 52 7.27 -11.47 4.52
N TRP A 53 7.56 -12.58 3.86
CA TRP A 53 8.90 -13.17 3.82
C TRP A 53 9.94 -12.24 3.20
N GLN A 54 9.61 -11.65 2.04
CA GLN A 54 10.56 -10.84 1.30
C GLN A 54 10.76 -9.44 1.90
N THR A 55 9.76 -8.85 2.56
CA THR A 55 9.89 -7.55 3.25
C THR A 55 10.41 -7.65 4.68
N ALA A 56 10.45 -8.86 5.27
CA ALA A 56 10.99 -9.10 6.59
C ALA A 56 12.52 -8.85 6.64
N ASN A 57 12.99 -8.24 7.72
CA ASN A 57 14.41 -8.15 8.04
C ASN A 57 14.99 -9.49 8.55
N ASP A 58 16.29 -9.56 8.78
CA ASP A 58 16.98 -10.81 9.15
C ASP A 58 16.45 -11.43 10.45
N PHE A 59 16.13 -10.59 11.45
CA PHE A 59 15.52 -11.05 12.70
C PHE A 59 14.14 -11.67 12.42
N GLN A 60 13.31 -10.97 11.67
CA GLN A 60 11.96 -11.38 11.31
C GLN A 60 11.95 -12.67 10.47
N ARG A 61 12.87 -12.82 9.51
CA ARG A 61 13.03 -14.06 8.73
C ARG A 61 13.50 -15.24 9.57
N SER A 62 14.44 -15.00 10.49
CA SER A 62 14.91 -16.04 11.42
C SER A 62 13.80 -16.50 12.35
N TRP A 63 12.98 -15.55 12.84
CA TRP A 63 11.78 -15.83 13.61
C TRP A 63 10.78 -16.67 12.80
N LEU A 64 10.48 -16.27 11.56
CA LEU A 64 9.58 -17.02 10.67
C LEU A 64 10.07 -18.45 10.41
N ARG A 65 11.36 -18.64 10.08
CA ARG A 65 11.94 -19.98 9.88
C ARG A 65 11.75 -20.88 11.09
N LYS A 66 12.06 -20.38 12.29
CA LYS A 66 11.92 -21.15 13.53
C LYS A 66 10.48 -21.62 13.72
N HIS A 67 9.50 -20.73 13.53
CA HIS A 67 8.09 -21.05 13.76
C HIS A 67 7.48 -21.91 12.65
N PHE A 68 7.86 -21.71 11.39
CA PHE A 68 7.44 -22.58 10.29
C PHE A 68 8.03 -23.98 10.41
N ALA A 69 9.30 -24.11 10.81
CA ALA A 69 9.91 -25.40 11.10
C ALA A 69 9.19 -26.14 12.25
N GLN A 70 8.80 -25.44 13.32
CA GLN A 70 8.00 -26.01 14.41
C GLN A 70 6.61 -26.48 13.96
N ALA A 71 6.05 -25.85 12.93
CA ALA A 71 4.78 -26.23 12.31
C ALA A 71 4.93 -27.29 11.19
N GLY A 72 6.15 -27.76 10.91
CA GLY A 72 6.41 -28.72 9.82
C GLY A 72 6.29 -28.12 8.41
N ILE A 73 6.36 -26.79 8.28
CA ILE A 73 6.27 -26.08 7.00
C ILE A 73 7.68 -25.90 6.43
N ASP A 74 7.93 -26.45 5.25
CA ASP A 74 9.15 -26.19 4.48
C ASP A 74 9.11 -24.77 3.91
N THR A 75 10.17 -24.00 4.13
CA THR A 75 10.29 -22.60 3.66
C THR A 75 11.02 -22.48 2.33
N ALA A 76 11.47 -23.59 1.72
CA ALA A 76 12.19 -23.59 0.44
C ALA A 76 11.40 -22.88 -0.68
N PHE A 77 10.08 -23.00 -0.69
CA PHE A 77 9.24 -22.31 -1.68
C PHE A 77 9.26 -20.77 -1.51
N LEU A 78 9.49 -20.25 -0.31
CA LEU A 78 9.61 -18.81 -0.05
C LEU A 78 10.97 -18.27 -0.45
N GLU A 79 12.01 -19.09 -0.34
CA GLU A 79 13.37 -18.77 -0.80
C GLU A 79 13.47 -18.83 -2.34
N GLN A 80 12.69 -19.71 -2.96
CA GLN A 80 12.60 -19.87 -4.43
C GLN A 80 11.52 -18.99 -5.06
N ALA A 81 10.67 -18.36 -4.25
CA ALA A 81 9.59 -17.50 -4.75
C ALA A 81 10.20 -16.39 -5.64
N PRO A 82 9.56 -16.07 -6.79
CA PRO A 82 9.98 -14.95 -7.60
C PRO A 82 10.17 -13.71 -6.72
N LEU A 83 11.33 -13.07 -6.83
CA LEU A 83 11.57 -11.83 -6.11
C LEU A 83 10.45 -10.86 -6.49
N LEU A 84 9.73 -10.40 -5.47
CA LEU A 84 8.92 -9.21 -5.57
C LEU A 84 9.81 -8.15 -6.19
N PRO A 85 9.29 -7.40 -7.17
CA PRO A 85 10.02 -6.25 -7.67
C PRO A 85 10.38 -5.41 -6.46
N ARG A 86 11.65 -5.01 -6.33
CA ARG A 86 12.12 -4.20 -5.20
C ARG A 86 11.06 -3.14 -4.89
N PRO A 87 10.63 -2.96 -3.63
CA PRO A 87 9.71 -1.89 -3.28
C PRO A 87 10.21 -0.63 -3.96
N ALA A 88 9.37 -0.03 -4.80
CA ALA A 88 9.73 1.15 -5.57
C ALA A 88 10.39 2.09 -4.60
N THR A 89 11.68 2.34 -4.79
CA THR A 89 12.47 3.07 -3.82
C THR A 89 11.68 4.33 -3.51
N ALA A 90 11.18 4.46 -2.27
CA ALA A 90 10.49 5.67 -1.85
C ALA A 90 11.44 6.79 -2.30
N PRO A 91 11.00 7.74 -3.11
CA PRO A 91 11.94 8.45 -3.96
C PRO A 91 12.90 9.25 -3.10
N ASP A 92 14.07 8.63 -2.95
CA ASP A 92 15.21 9.03 -2.16
C ASP A 92 15.83 10.33 -2.69
N THR A 93 15.29 10.80 -3.81
CA THR A 93 15.68 11.94 -4.60
C THR A 93 14.61 13.04 -4.61
N ARG A 94 13.60 13.01 -3.72
CA ARG A 94 12.59 14.07 -3.67
C ARG A 94 13.10 15.38 -3.06
N PRO A 95 12.60 16.53 -3.55
CA PRO A 95 13.17 17.83 -3.28
C PRO A 95 12.98 18.18 -1.81
N THR A 96 14.08 18.28 -1.08
CA THR A 96 14.11 19.14 0.10
C THR A 96 14.29 20.58 -0.41
N TRP A 97 13.75 21.57 0.29
CA TRP A 97 13.85 23.00 -0.11
C TRP A 97 15.30 23.46 -0.37
N LYS A 98 16.30 22.75 0.15
CA LYS A 98 17.73 22.99 -0.08
C LYS A 98 18.29 22.39 -1.39
N HIS A 99 17.59 21.47 -2.06
CA HIS A 99 18.09 20.73 -3.23
C HIS A 99 16.96 20.39 -4.22
N TRP A 100 16.42 21.41 -4.91
CA TRP A 100 15.45 21.18 -5.99
C TRP A 100 16.07 20.32 -7.11
N GLN A 101 15.75 19.03 -7.15
CA GLN A 101 15.92 18.22 -8.34
C GLN A 101 14.62 18.27 -9.15
N PHE A 102 14.65 19.03 -10.24
CA PHE A 102 13.56 19.02 -11.21
C PHE A 102 13.36 17.58 -11.71
N PRO A 103 12.12 17.04 -11.72
CA PRO A 103 11.87 15.76 -12.34
C PRO A 103 12.23 15.85 -13.82
N ARG A 104 12.90 14.80 -14.33
CA ARG A 104 13.36 14.73 -15.73
C ARG A 104 12.24 14.92 -16.75
N ASP A 105 11.02 14.55 -16.39
CA ASP A 105 9.82 14.83 -17.18
C ASP A 105 8.70 15.36 -16.27
N PRO A 106 8.55 16.69 -16.14
CA PRO A 106 7.53 17.30 -15.30
C PRO A 106 6.13 17.25 -15.95
N LYS A 107 6.05 16.99 -17.27
CA LYS A 107 4.77 16.89 -18.00
C LYS A 107 4.08 15.55 -17.74
N ALA A 108 4.84 14.51 -17.37
CA ALA A 108 4.31 13.20 -16.97
C ALA A 108 3.47 13.25 -15.68
N PHE A 109 3.59 14.30 -14.87
CA PHE A 109 2.80 14.47 -13.66
C PHE A 109 1.50 15.20 -13.97
N ILE A 110 0.39 14.61 -13.54
CA ILE A 110 -0.96 15.16 -13.67
C ILE A 110 -1.50 15.36 -12.27
N ALA A 111 -2.22 16.45 -12.07
CA ALA A 111 -2.78 16.79 -10.80
C ALA A 111 -4.31 16.82 -10.90
N VAL A 112 -4.97 16.14 -9.98
CA VAL A 112 -6.42 15.93 -10.00
C VAL A 112 -7.00 16.27 -8.63
N ASN A 113 -8.27 16.69 -8.60
CA ASN A 113 -9.00 16.75 -7.35
C ASN A 113 -9.57 15.38 -6.98
N SER A 114 -10.12 15.24 -5.78
CA SER A 114 -10.63 13.98 -5.25
C SER A 114 -11.79 13.42 -6.06
N MET A 115 -12.71 14.27 -6.51
CA MET A 115 -13.81 13.88 -7.39
C MET A 115 -13.29 13.28 -8.71
N THR A 116 -12.33 13.92 -9.35
CA THR A 116 -11.71 13.44 -10.58
C THR A 116 -10.96 12.14 -10.35
N LEU A 117 -10.19 12.01 -9.25
CA LEU A 117 -9.49 10.77 -8.91
C LEU A 117 -10.48 9.60 -8.73
N ALA A 118 -11.52 9.81 -7.92
CA ALA A 118 -12.55 8.81 -7.68
C ALA A 118 -13.24 8.38 -8.98
N ASN A 119 -13.59 9.33 -9.86
CA ASN A 119 -14.21 9.03 -11.15
C ASN A 119 -13.27 8.27 -12.11
N LEU A 120 -11.96 8.50 -12.06
CA LEU A 120 -10.98 7.73 -12.84
C LEU A 120 -10.90 6.28 -12.33
N VAL A 121 -10.82 6.10 -11.01
CA VAL A 121 -10.75 4.76 -10.39
C VAL A 121 -12.01 3.97 -10.68
N ARG A 122 -13.20 4.54 -10.47
CA ARG A 122 -14.49 3.87 -10.73
C ARG A 122 -14.67 3.46 -12.19
N ARG A 123 -14.29 4.34 -13.14
CA ARG A 123 -14.34 4.01 -14.58
C ARG A 123 -13.37 2.90 -14.95
N ALA A 124 -12.18 2.89 -14.36
CA ALA A 124 -11.21 1.81 -14.57
C ALA A 124 -11.72 0.48 -13.99
N GLN A 125 -12.32 0.49 -12.81
CA GLN A 125 -12.92 -0.69 -12.18
C GLN A 125 -14.06 -1.29 -13.02
N ALA A 126 -14.90 -0.46 -13.65
CA ALA A 126 -15.98 -0.93 -14.52
C ALA A 126 -15.46 -1.70 -15.75
N VAL A 127 -14.25 -1.38 -16.22
CA VAL A 127 -13.57 -2.10 -17.32
C VAL A 127 -12.79 -3.31 -16.80
N GLU A 128 -12.23 -3.23 -15.59
CA GLU A 128 -11.53 -4.33 -14.92
C GLU A 128 -12.49 -5.47 -14.50
N HIS A 129 -13.80 -5.23 -14.45
CA HIS A 129 -14.82 -6.25 -14.16
C HIS A 129 -14.74 -7.41 -15.16
N HIS A 130 -13.96 -8.45 -14.84
CA HIS A 130 -14.10 -9.88 -15.19
C HIS A 130 -12.93 -10.73 -14.64
N ASP A 131 -12.33 -10.35 -13.52
CA ASP A 131 -11.40 -11.26 -12.82
C ASP A 131 -12.05 -11.78 -11.53
N PRO A 132 -12.65 -12.99 -11.56
CA PRO A 132 -13.32 -13.59 -10.41
C PRO A 132 -12.37 -13.92 -9.25
N THR A 133 -11.06 -13.77 -9.45
CA THR A 133 -10.04 -13.99 -8.42
C THR A 133 -9.99 -12.83 -7.41
N TYR A 134 -10.42 -11.62 -7.81
CA TYR A 134 -10.50 -10.45 -6.93
C TYR A 134 -11.92 -10.27 -6.37
N GLY A 135 -12.16 -10.86 -5.20
CA GLY A 135 -13.46 -10.88 -4.55
C GLY A 135 -14.00 -9.51 -4.06
N PRO A 136 -15.25 -9.48 -3.54
CA PRO A 136 -16.00 -8.27 -3.16
C PRO A 136 -15.29 -7.39 -2.11
N VAL A 137 -14.48 -8.01 -1.27
CA VAL A 137 -13.53 -7.41 -0.31
C VAL A 137 -12.73 -6.27 -0.91
N ARG A 138 -12.18 -6.47 -2.11
CA ARG A 138 -11.31 -5.48 -2.76
C ARG A 138 -12.11 -4.31 -3.31
N THR A 139 -13.30 -4.56 -3.87
CA THR A 139 -14.21 -3.50 -4.35
C THR A 139 -14.66 -2.61 -3.19
N ALA A 140 -15.06 -3.22 -2.07
CA ALA A 140 -15.44 -2.48 -0.87
C ALA A 140 -14.29 -1.65 -0.30
N PHE A 141 -13.07 -2.19 -0.26
CA PHE A 141 -11.88 -1.45 0.17
C PHE A 141 -11.63 -0.23 -0.72
N ILE A 142 -11.74 -0.38 -2.05
CA ILE A 142 -11.51 0.72 -2.98
C ILE A 142 -12.56 1.81 -2.80
N GLU A 143 -13.86 1.49 -2.73
CA GLU A 143 -14.89 2.50 -2.51
C GLU A 143 -14.71 3.21 -1.16
N TRP A 144 -14.46 2.44 -0.09
CA TRP A 144 -14.14 3.01 1.22
C TRP A 144 -12.94 3.95 1.16
N PHE A 145 -11.88 3.58 0.45
CA PHE A 145 -10.71 4.42 0.25
C PHE A 145 -11.05 5.72 -0.48
N LEU A 146 -11.88 5.65 -1.53
CA LEU A 146 -12.33 6.82 -2.28
C LEU A 146 -13.17 7.78 -1.43
N ASP A 147 -13.98 7.25 -0.51
CA ASP A 147 -14.77 8.05 0.43
C ASP A 147 -13.92 8.78 1.48
N HIS A 148 -12.68 8.34 1.68
CA HIS A 148 -11.73 8.95 2.61
C HIS A 148 -10.70 9.86 1.94
N LEU A 149 -10.89 10.20 0.66
CA LEU A 149 -10.10 11.26 0.04
C LEU A 149 -10.39 12.59 0.73
N HIS A 150 -9.34 13.41 0.91
CA HIS A 150 -9.52 14.77 1.44
C HIS A 150 -10.48 15.56 0.53
N PRO A 151 -11.56 16.19 1.01
CA PRO A 151 -12.58 16.80 0.14
C PRO A 151 -12.01 17.85 -0.83
N ASP A 152 -11.08 18.68 -0.33
CA ASP A 152 -10.36 19.67 -1.16
C ASP A 152 -8.99 19.18 -1.65
N GLY A 153 -8.77 17.87 -1.60
CA GLY A 153 -7.51 17.22 -1.92
C GLY A 153 -7.03 17.56 -3.33
N ARG A 154 -5.71 17.69 -3.46
CA ARG A 154 -5.02 17.71 -4.75
C ARG A 154 -4.07 16.54 -4.79
N HIS A 155 -4.37 15.60 -5.65
CA HIS A 155 -3.65 14.35 -5.81
C HIS A 155 -2.77 14.40 -7.05
N ILE A 156 -1.63 13.72 -7.01
CA ILE A 156 -0.69 13.68 -8.13
C ILE A 156 -0.65 12.28 -8.71
N LEU A 157 -0.86 12.18 -10.01
CA LEU A 157 -0.79 10.96 -10.79
C LEU A 157 0.41 11.03 -11.72
N ARG A 158 1.07 9.89 -11.90
CA ARG A 158 2.04 9.66 -12.97
C ARG A 158 1.97 8.20 -13.37
N LEU A 159 2.09 7.91 -14.66
CA LEU A 159 2.24 6.54 -15.13
C LEU A 159 3.42 5.87 -14.41
N SER A 160 3.23 4.68 -13.85
CA SER A 160 4.32 3.93 -13.22
C SER A 160 5.44 3.70 -14.25
N ARG A 161 6.69 3.90 -13.84
CA ARG A 161 7.84 3.62 -14.71
C ARG A 161 8.10 2.13 -14.78
N GLN A 162 8.89 1.72 -15.78
CA GLN A 162 9.36 0.34 -15.92
C GLN A 162 10.27 -0.12 -14.77
N ASP A 163 10.97 0.82 -14.11
CA ASP A 163 11.84 0.54 -12.95
C ASP A 163 11.10 0.62 -11.61
N GLU A 164 9.80 0.90 -11.60
CA GLU A 164 8.96 0.96 -10.40
C GLU A 164 8.18 -0.35 -10.21
N THR A 165 7.91 -0.71 -8.95
CA THR A 165 7.08 -1.87 -8.63
C THR A 165 5.71 -1.77 -9.30
N GLN A 166 5.43 -2.72 -10.19
CA GLN A 166 4.07 -2.97 -10.66
C GLN A 166 3.42 -3.96 -9.71
N PHE A 167 2.49 -3.47 -8.88
CA PHE A 167 1.72 -4.27 -7.96
C PHE A 167 0.68 -5.12 -8.68
N ARG A 168 0.26 -4.70 -9.88
CA ARG A 168 -0.46 -5.53 -10.83
C ARG A 168 0.11 -5.38 -12.23
N PRO A 169 0.05 -6.43 -13.07
CA PRO A 169 0.32 -6.29 -14.49
C PRO A 169 -0.66 -5.30 -15.12
N ASP A 170 -0.24 -4.72 -16.25
CA ASP A 170 -1.11 -3.94 -17.12
C ASP A 170 -2.39 -4.73 -17.44
N GLY A 171 -3.53 -4.05 -17.30
CA GLY A 171 -4.84 -4.67 -17.47
C GLY A 171 -5.26 -4.76 -18.93
N PRO A 172 -6.44 -5.33 -19.21
CA PRO A 172 -6.98 -5.40 -20.57
C PRO A 172 -7.09 -4.01 -21.21
N GLY A 173 -6.84 -3.95 -22.51
CA GLY A 173 -6.91 -2.72 -23.29
C GLY A 173 -5.86 -1.68 -22.84
N ASP A 174 -6.35 -0.52 -22.41
CA ASP A 174 -5.53 0.64 -22.06
C ASP A 174 -5.37 0.86 -20.54
N LEU A 175 -5.75 -0.13 -19.72
CA LEU A 175 -5.53 -0.09 -18.27
C LEU A 175 -4.03 -0.20 -17.96
N ARG A 176 -3.50 0.80 -17.25
CA ARG A 176 -2.10 0.87 -16.82
C ARG A 176 -2.02 1.20 -15.34
N GLN A 177 -0.95 0.75 -14.67
CA GLN A 177 -0.71 1.16 -13.29
C GLN A 177 -0.17 2.60 -13.24
N TYR A 178 -0.78 3.41 -12.38
CA TYR A 178 -0.31 4.76 -12.07
C TYR A 178 0.22 4.79 -10.65
N ARG A 179 1.28 5.55 -10.43
CA ARG A 179 1.70 5.96 -9.10
C ARG A 179 0.91 7.21 -8.71
N ALA A 180 0.19 7.13 -7.60
CA ALA A 180 -0.61 8.22 -7.07
C ALA A 180 -0.03 8.72 -5.73
N LEU A 181 0.06 10.04 -5.56
CA LEU A 181 0.19 10.68 -4.26
C LEU A 181 -1.17 11.20 -3.86
N VAL A 182 -1.70 10.65 -2.78
CA VAL A 182 -3.08 10.86 -2.37
C VAL A 182 -3.07 11.54 -1.00
N ILE A 183 -3.98 12.49 -0.81
CA ILE A 183 -4.18 13.20 0.45
C ILE A 183 -5.48 12.66 1.04
N MET A 184 -5.42 12.12 2.24
CA MET A 184 -6.55 11.50 2.91
C MET A 184 -7.30 12.51 3.77
N SER A 185 -8.51 12.15 4.20
CA SER A 185 -9.42 13.01 4.98
C SER A 185 -8.83 13.53 6.29
N ASP A 186 -7.88 12.80 6.88
CA ASP A 186 -7.11 13.19 8.07
C ASP A 186 -5.88 14.07 7.74
N GLY A 187 -5.71 14.47 6.49
CA GLY A 187 -4.56 15.22 5.98
C GLY A 187 -3.31 14.36 5.73
N ALA A 188 -3.37 13.04 5.94
CA ALA A 188 -2.23 12.17 5.68
C ALA A 188 -1.92 12.12 4.19
N LEU A 189 -0.63 12.09 3.87
CA LEU A 189 -0.16 11.84 2.52
C LEU A 189 0.24 10.36 2.38
N ILE A 190 -0.30 9.72 1.37
CA ILE A 190 -0.01 8.32 1.07
C ILE A 190 0.44 8.12 -0.37
N VAL A 191 1.08 6.99 -0.61
CA VAL A 191 1.37 6.49 -1.95
C VAL A 191 0.42 5.36 -2.26
N ASP A 192 -0.30 5.50 -3.36
CA ASP A 192 -1.19 4.47 -3.88
C ASP A 192 -0.82 4.13 -5.33
N HIS A 193 -1.29 2.97 -5.81
CA HIS A 193 -0.96 2.44 -7.13
C HIS A 193 -2.21 2.03 -7.93
N PRO A 194 -3.15 2.96 -8.20
CA PRO A 194 -4.37 2.61 -8.90
C PRO A 194 -4.09 2.19 -10.35
N ARG A 195 -4.85 1.21 -10.84
CA ARG A 195 -4.96 0.94 -12.28
C ARG A 195 -5.98 1.89 -12.88
N LEU A 196 -5.55 2.68 -13.87
CA LEU A 196 -6.38 3.67 -14.55
C LEU A 196 -6.30 3.47 -16.06
N ARG A 197 -7.33 3.89 -16.79
CA ARG A 197 -7.30 3.91 -18.26
C ARG A 197 -6.40 5.02 -18.75
N ALA A 198 -5.42 4.69 -19.59
CA ALA A 198 -4.49 5.65 -20.14
C ALA A 198 -5.21 6.74 -20.95
N THR A 199 -6.26 6.37 -21.68
CA THR A 199 -7.11 7.32 -22.44
C THR A 199 -7.81 8.32 -21.55
N ASP A 200 -8.40 7.88 -20.44
CA ASP A 200 -9.10 8.77 -19.50
C ASP A 200 -8.13 9.75 -18.82
N VAL A 201 -6.92 9.29 -18.49
CA VAL A 201 -5.88 10.14 -17.90
C VAL A 201 -5.33 11.14 -18.94
N ALA A 202 -5.14 10.71 -20.19
CA ALA A 202 -4.69 11.58 -21.27
C ALA A 202 -5.71 12.66 -21.64
N ALA A 203 -7.01 12.39 -21.46
CA ALA A 203 -8.10 13.33 -21.71
C ALA A 203 -8.26 14.42 -20.63
N LEU A 204 -7.54 14.30 -19.49
CA LEU A 204 -7.63 15.28 -18.42
C LEU A 204 -7.12 16.65 -18.89
N PRO A 205 -7.83 17.74 -18.56
CA PRO A 205 -7.34 19.07 -18.88
C PRO A 205 -6.00 19.29 -18.17
N SER A 206 -5.09 19.98 -18.84
CA SER A 206 -3.83 20.47 -18.27
C SER A 206 -4.09 21.63 -17.31
N ASN A 207 -4.85 21.35 -16.25
CA ASN A 207 -5.52 22.31 -15.37
C ASN A 207 -4.63 22.90 -14.25
N LEU A 208 -3.35 22.56 -14.22
CA LEU A 208 -2.41 23.06 -13.20
C LEU A 208 -1.10 23.47 -13.83
N PHE A 209 -0.68 24.72 -13.52
CA PHE A 209 0.63 25.25 -13.88
C PHE A 209 1.73 24.32 -13.40
N LEU A 210 2.76 24.15 -14.24
CA LEU A 210 3.88 23.25 -14.02
C LEU A 210 4.46 23.37 -12.60
N LEU A 211 4.62 24.60 -12.13
CA LEU A 211 5.19 24.92 -10.83
C LEU A 211 4.38 24.35 -9.65
N ARG A 212 3.05 24.32 -9.77
CA ARG A 212 2.16 23.78 -8.75
C ARG A 212 2.12 22.25 -8.77
N ARG A 213 2.26 21.63 -9.94
CA ARG A 213 2.46 20.17 -10.07
C ARG A 213 3.78 19.75 -9.43
N LEU A 214 4.84 20.54 -9.64
CA LEU A 214 6.15 20.29 -9.06
C LEU A 214 6.15 20.46 -7.54
N GLN A 215 5.49 21.49 -7.00
CA GLN A 215 5.32 21.67 -5.55
C GLN A 215 4.55 20.51 -4.91
N LEU A 216 3.48 20.03 -5.56
CA LEU A 216 2.70 18.89 -5.08
C LEU A 216 3.38 17.53 -5.32
N ALA A 217 4.35 17.44 -6.23
CA ALA A 217 5.21 16.26 -6.40
C ALA A 217 6.40 16.29 -5.43
N ALA A 218 6.78 17.48 -4.96
CA ALA A 218 7.80 17.73 -3.96
C ALA A 218 7.20 17.58 -2.54
N VAL A 219 6.75 16.37 -2.21
CA VAL A 219 6.16 16.07 -0.90
C VAL A 219 7.22 15.54 0.08
N PRO A 220 6.90 15.51 1.39
CA PRO A 220 7.74 15.99 2.48
C PRO A 220 8.97 15.10 2.70
N PRO A 221 9.91 15.50 3.57
CA PRO A 221 11.09 14.71 3.89
C PRO A 221 10.74 13.24 4.21
N ARG A 222 11.61 12.32 3.76
CA ARG A 222 11.54 10.87 4.01
C ARG A 222 10.97 10.56 5.40
N GLY A 223 9.98 9.65 5.45
CA GLY A 223 9.44 9.11 6.71
C GLY A 223 7.97 9.44 7.01
N ARG A 224 7.25 10.17 6.14
CA ARG A 224 5.80 10.40 6.29
C ARG A 224 4.91 9.84 5.19
N GLU A 225 5.49 9.34 4.10
CA GLU A 225 4.75 8.62 3.07
C GLU A 225 4.34 7.25 3.63
N ARG A 226 3.03 6.99 3.69
CA ARG A 226 2.46 5.68 4.08
C ARG A 226 1.93 4.98 2.83
N ASP A 227 1.97 3.65 2.79
CA ASP A 227 1.16 2.92 1.82
C ASP A 227 -0.33 2.94 2.25
N ALA A 228 -1.23 2.75 1.29
CA ALA A 228 -2.67 2.77 1.53
C ALA A 228 -3.12 1.78 2.61
N GLY A 229 -2.50 0.60 2.68
CA GLY A 229 -2.80 -0.43 3.68
C GLY A 229 -2.39 -0.03 5.09
N LEU A 230 -1.19 0.53 5.27
CA LEU A 230 -0.72 1.05 6.55
C LEU A 230 -1.55 2.25 7.02
N TRP A 231 -1.91 3.17 6.12
CA TRP A 231 -2.81 4.26 6.47
C TRP A 231 -4.18 3.74 6.90
N ALA A 232 -4.80 2.83 6.15
CA ALA A 232 -6.12 2.27 6.48
C ALA A 232 -6.13 1.54 7.84
N ARG A 233 -5.02 0.87 8.19
CA ARG A 233 -4.84 0.25 9.53
C ARG A 233 -4.80 1.31 10.63
N HIS A 234 -4.00 2.36 10.48
CA HIS A 234 -3.91 3.42 11.48
C HIS A 234 -5.19 4.23 11.60
N HIS A 235 -5.84 4.54 10.48
CA HIS A 235 -7.10 5.28 10.46
C HIS A 235 -8.18 4.53 11.25
N ARG A 236 -8.29 3.22 11.08
CA ARG A 236 -9.21 2.37 11.86
C ARG A 236 -8.88 2.36 13.35
N ALA A 237 -7.60 2.30 13.71
CA ALA A 237 -7.18 2.33 15.11
C ALA A 237 -7.51 3.66 15.80
N THR A 238 -7.48 4.78 15.07
CA THR A 238 -7.76 6.13 15.63
C THR A 238 -9.22 6.57 15.47
N HIS A 239 -9.95 5.98 14.52
CA HIS A 239 -11.36 6.27 14.24
C HIS A 239 -12.18 4.98 14.24
N PRO A 240 -12.35 4.31 15.40
CA PRO A 240 -13.04 3.02 15.48
C PRO A 240 -14.54 3.08 15.13
N ALA A 241 -15.13 4.28 15.14
CA ALA A 241 -16.51 4.52 14.71
C ALA A 241 -16.64 4.75 13.19
N CYS A 242 -15.52 4.83 12.46
CA CYS A 242 -15.55 4.91 11.01
C CYS A 242 -16.03 3.56 10.44
N ARG A 243 -16.98 3.61 9.51
CA ARG A 243 -17.60 2.42 8.92
C ARG A 243 -16.53 1.58 8.21
N ASP A 244 -16.32 0.34 8.67
CA ASP A 244 -15.27 -0.53 8.09
C ASP A 244 -15.75 -1.12 6.76
N TRP A 245 -14.83 -1.24 5.80
CA TRP A 245 -15.10 -1.82 4.49
C TRP A 245 -15.34 -3.33 4.56
N THR A 246 -14.92 -3.98 5.66
CA THR A 246 -15.22 -5.38 5.95
C THR A 246 -16.69 -5.60 6.26
N VAL A 247 -17.35 -4.62 6.91
CA VAL A 247 -18.79 -4.63 7.23
C VAL A 247 -19.66 -4.40 5.99
N LEU A 248 -19.11 -3.72 4.97
CA LEU A 248 -19.78 -3.56 3.67
C LEU A 248 -19.89 -4.87 2.86
N ASN A 249 -19.27 -5.96 3.31
CA ASN A 249 -19.31 -7.28 2.66
C ASN A 249 -20.08 -8.34 3.43
N THR A 250 -20.59 -8.05 4.63
CA THR A 250 -21.62 -8.89 5.24
C THR A 250 -22.90 -8.66 4.44
N PRO A 251 -23.45 -9.67 3.75
CA PRO A 251 -24.83 -9.58 3.30
C PRO A 251 -25.65 -9.30 4.55
N ASP A 252 -26.44 -8.22 4.54
CA ASP A 252 -27.49 -8.09 5.54
C ASP A 252 -28.30 -9.40 5.51
N ASP A 253 -28.42 -10.06 6.67
CA ASP A 253 -29.23 -11.26 6.85
C ASP A 253 -30.63 -11.00 6.25
N ALA A 254 -30.92 -11.73 5.16
CA ALA A 254 -32.27 -11.94 4.65
C ALA A 254 -32.88 -13.18 5.30
#